data_AF-A0A8T5EXM6-F1
#
_entry.id   AF-A0A8T5EXM6-F1
#
_cell.length_a   1.000
_cell.length_b   1.000
_cell.length_c   1.000
_cell.angle_alpha   90.00
_cell.angle_beta   90.00
_cell.angle_gamma   90.00
#
_symmetry.space_group_name_H-M   'P 1'
#
loop_
_entity.id
_entity.type
_entity.pdbx_description
1 polymer ?
#
loop_
_entity_poly.entity_id
_entity_poly.type
_entity_poly.pdbx_seq_one_letter_code
_entity_poly.pdbx_strand_id
1 'polypeptide(L)' 'MVRVDNKRYAELLKEKKFLEDNRPHDIDAMRRWKHSMSKLLQELELFR' A
#
# COMPACT_ATOMS: atom_id res chain seq x y z
N MET A 1 -4.40 23.69 1.50
CA MET A 1 -3.99 22.79 2.59
C MET A 1 -4.83 21.53 2.43
N VAL A 2 -4.25 20.46 1.88
CA VAL A 2 -4.96 19.19 1.66
C VAL A 2 -5.49 18.76 3.02
N ARG A 3 -6.82 18.66 3.18
CA ARG A 3 -7.40 18.03 4.36
C ARG A 3 -6.90 16.59 4.29
N VAL A 4 -5.88 16.27 5.09
CA VAL A 4 -5.39 14.91 5.25
C VAL A 4 -6.61 14.10 5.65
N ASP A 5 -7.12 13.29 4.71
CA ASP A 5 -8.17 12.33 5.02
C ASP A 5 -7.51 11.25 5.88
N ASN A 6 -7.46 11.54 7.19
CA ASN A 6 -6.83 10.68 8.19
C ASN A 6 -7.43 9.27 8.18
N LYS A 7 -8.69 9.13 7.72
CA LYS A 7 -9.32 7.83 7.56
C LYS A 7 -8.71 7.08 6.38
N ARG A 8 -8.61 7.70 5.20
CA ARG A 8 -7.99 7.07 4.03
C ARG A 8 -6.52 6.74 4.27
N TYR A 9 -5.77 7.64 4.92
CA TYR A 9 -4.39 7.38 5.31
C TYR A 9 -4.26 6.16 6.24
N ALA A 10 -5.13 6.05 7.25
CA ALA A 10 -5.15 4.89 8.15
C ALA A 10 -5.53 3.59 7.44
N GLU A 11 -6.44 3.64 6.46
CA GLU A 11 -6.80 2.49 5.62
C GLU A 11 -5.60 2.03 4.77
N LEU A 12 -4.91 2.96 4.11
CA LEU A 12 -3.71 2.65 3.32
C LEU A 12 -2.60 2.00 4.15
N LEU A 13 -2.40 2.45 5.40
CA LEU A 13 -1.46 1.82 6.32
C LEU A 13 -1.86 0.37 6.69
N LYS A 14 -3.15 0.10 6.86
CA LYS A 14 -3.66 -1.26 7.10
C LYS A 14 -3.46 -2.15 5.88
N GLU A 15 -3.78 -1.65 4.68
CA GLU A 15 -3.60 -2.38 3.42
C GLU A 15 -2.12 -2.68 3.15
N LYS A 16 -1.23 -1.71 3.39
CA LYS A 16 0.22 -1.90 3.31
C LYS A 16 0.67 -3.03 4.23
N LYS A 17 0.28 -2.99 5.50
CA LYS A 17 0.65 -4.03 6.47
C LYS A 17 0.12 -5.41 6.05
N PHE A 18 -1.13 -5.48 5.61
CA PHE A 18 -1.71 -6.73 5.11
C PHE A 18 -0.91 -7.32 3.94
N LEU A 19 -0.50 -6.49 2.98
CA LEU A 19 0.36 -6.94 1.89
C LEU A 19 1.73 -7.39 2.40
N GLU A 20 2.36 -6.66 3.33
CA GLU A 20 3.64 -7.05 3.94
C GLU A 20 3.54 -8.43 4.64
N ASP A 21 2.46 -8.66 5.39
CA ASP A 21 2.20 -9.92 6.10
C ASP A 21 1.91 -11.08 5.12
N ASN A 22 1.35 -10.79 3.93
CA ASN A 22 1.00 -11.78 2.91
C ASN A 22 1.95 -11.76 1.71
N ARG A 23 3.22 -11.43 1.92
CA ARG A 23 4.23 -11.43 0.85
C ARG A 23 4.37 -12.83 0.26
N PRO A 24 4.04 -13.03 -1.03
CA PRO A 24 4.10 -14.35 -1.64
C PRO A 24 5.54 -14.76 -1.92
N HIS A 25 5.76 -16.07 -2.05
CA HIS A 25 7.07 -16.64 -2.42
C HIS A 25 7.15 -17.02 -3.91
N ASP A 26 6.01 -17.22 -4.57
CA ASP A 26 5.93 -17.49 -6.00
C ASP A 26 6.30 -16.24 -6.84
N ILE A 27 7.01 -16.45 -7.95
CA ILE A 27 7.58 -15.35 -8.77
C ILE A 27 6.47 -14.50 -9.42
N ASP A 28 5.43 -15.13 -9.96
CA ASP A 28 4.34 -14.40 -10.62
C ASP A 28 3.46 -13.68 -9.61
N ALA A 29 3.20 -14.32 -8.46
CA ALA A 29 2.55 -13.66 -7.34
C ALA A 29 3.38 -12.49 -6.80
N MET A 30 4.71 -12.61 -6.73
CA MET A 30 5.61 -11.53 -6.28
C MET A 30 5.58 -10.34 -7.23
N ARG A 31 5.45 -10.55 -8.55
CA ARG A 31 5.29 -9.46 -9.52
C ARG A 31 4.00 -8.67 -9.26
N ARG A 32 2.88 -9.36 -9.06
CA ARG A 32 1.59 -8.73 -8.73
C ARG A 32 1.66 -8.01 -7.38
N TRP A 33 2.24 -8.65 -6.38
CA TRP A 33 2.45 -8.09 -5.05
C TRP A 33 3.27 -6.78 -5.11
N LYS A 34 4.37 -6.77 -5.86
CA LYS A 34 5.21 -5.58 -6.06
C LYS A 34 4.41 -4.45 -6.70
N HIS A 35 3.62 -4.75 -7.72
CA HIS A 35 2.78 -3.74 -8.39
C HIS A 35 1.76 -3.13 -7.42
N SER A 36 1.04 -3.96 -6.66
CA SER A 36 0.09 -3.51 -5.63
C SER A 36 0.76 -2.68 -4.54
N MET A 37 1.91 -3.13 -4.03
CA MET A 37 2.68 -2.41 -3.03
C MET A 37 3.16 -1.04 -3.54
N SER A 38 3.69 -0.98 -4.77
CA SER A 38 4.11 0.28 -5.39
C SER A 38 2.96 1.29 -5.51
N LYS A 39 1.76 0.84 -5.89
CA LYS A 39 0.58 1.71 -5.97
C LYS A 39 0.17 2.26 -4.60
N LEU A 40 0.17 1.41 -3.56
CA LEU A 40 -0.12 1.85 -2.19
C LEU A 40 0.88 2.89 -1.68
N LEU A 41 2.16 2.68 -1.95
CA LEU A 41 3.20 3.63 -1.54
C LEU A 41 3.05 4.98 -2.25
N GLN A 42 2.75 4.98 -3.55
CA GLN A 42 2.45 6.20 -4.31
C GLN A 42 1.25 6.95 -3.73
N GLU A 43 0.18 6.23 -3.35
CA GLU A 43 -0.99 6.87 -2.76
C GLU A 43 -0.68 7.45 -1.37
N LEU A 44 0.13 6.77 -0.56
CA LEU A 44 0.60 7.27 0.74
C LEU A 44 1.46 8.54 0.61
N GLU A 45 2.25 8.66 -0.45
CA GLU A 45 3.04 9.88 -0.72
C GLU A 45 2.17 11.11 -0.97
N LEU A 46 0.93 10.95 -1.44
CA LEU A 46 0.00 12.07 -1.66
C LEU A 46 -0.53 12.69 -0.36
N PHE A 47 -0.34 12.01 0.77
CA PHE A 47 -0.71 12.51 2.10
C PHE A 47 0.45 13.22 2.82
N ARG A 48 1.61 13.39 2.15
CA ARG A 48 2.82 14.02 2.71
C ARG A 48 2.86 15.53 2.48
#